data_AF-A0A7R9TEE8-F1
#
_entry.id   AF-A0A7R9TEE8-F1
#
_cell.length_a   1.000
_cell.length_b   1.000
_cell.length_c   1.000
_cell.angle_alpha   90.00
_cell.angle_beta   90.00
_cell.angle_gamma   90.00
#
_symmetry.space_group_name_H-M   'P 1'
#
loop_
_entity.id
_entity.type
_entity.pdbx_description
1 polymer ?
#
loop_
_entity_poly.entity_id
_entity_poly.type
_entity_poly.pdbx_seq_one_letter_code
_entity_poly.pdbx_strand_id
1 'polypeptide(L)'
;DALPDAQRADLLASLVAPKLARELERWEPGLSPSDPLHAWLHPWLPWIGEERLRPLWEPVRRKLQASLEGWEPADPRGREALGPWRAVLGRRDWGKLLP
;
A
#
# COMPACT_ATOMS: atom_id res chain seq x y z
N ASP A 1 26.22 -18.98 10.53
CA ASP A 1 25.45 -17.95 11.26
C ASP A 1 24.47 -17.25 10.34
N ALA A 2 23.20 -17.19 10.73
CA ALA A 2 22.18 -16.42 10.03
C ALA A 2 22.11 -15.00 10.61
N LEU A 3 21.93 -14.00 9.74
CA LEU A 3 21.70 -12.61 10.14
C LEU A 3 20.48 -12.50 11.08
N PRO A 4 20.55 -11.72 12.19
CA PRO A 4 19.40 -11.37 13.01
C PRO A 4 18.24 -10.79 12.19
N ASP A 5 17.01 -11.11 12.56
CA ASP A 5 15.82 -10.74 11.78
C ASP A 5 15.66 -9.22 11.59
N ALA A 6 16.04 -8.43 12.61
CA ALA A 6 16.02 -6.96 12.51
C ALA A 6 16.98 -6.45 11.41
N GLN A 7 18.20 -7.00 11.34
CA GLN A 7 19.19 -6.63 10.33
C GLN A 7 18.75 -7.08 8.93
N ARG A 8 18.09 -8.25 8.84
CA ARG A 8 17.49 -8.72 7.58
C ARG A 8 16.38 -7.78 7.11
N ALA A 9 15.52 -7.32 8.01
CA ALA A 9 14.46 -6.37 7.70
C ALA A 9 15.03 -5.00 7.26
N ASP A 10 16.09 -4.52 7.90
CA ASP A 10 16.77 -3.27 7.52
C ASP A 10 17.38 -3.38 6.10
N LEU A 11 18.05 -4.50 5.80
CA LEU A 11 18.60 -4.77 4.47
C LEU A 11 17.52 -4.89 3.40
N LEU A 12 16.42 -5.58 3.70
CA LEU A 12 15.28 -5.66 2.79
C LEU A 12 14.66 -4.29 2.56
N ALA A 13 14.48 -3.49 3.62
CA ALA A 13 13.98 -2.13 3.52
C ALA A 13 14.86 -1.28 2.59
N SER A 14 16.18 -1.32 2.75
CA SER A 14 17.10 -0.49 1.95
C SER A 14 17.08 -0.86 0.45
N LEU A 15 16.76 -2.12 0.11
CA LEU A 15 16.73 -2.60 -1.27
C LEU A 15 15.36 -2.47 -1.93
N VAL A 16 14.29 -2.68 -1.15
CA VAL A 16 12.92 -2.83 -1.65
C VAL A 16 12.16 -1.51 -1.58
N ALA A 17 12.30 -0.73 -0.50
CA ALA A 17 11.60 0.55 -0.34
C ALA A 17 11.81 1.52 -1.52
N PRO A 18 13.03 1.73 -2.07
CA PRO A 18 13.19 2.61 -3.24
C PRO A 18 12.52 2.07 -4.50
N LYS A 19 12.41 0.75 -4.65
CA LYS A 19 11.70 0.14 -5.79
C LYS A 19 10.20 0.32 -5.64
N LEU A 20 9.65 0.06 -4.44
CA LEU A 20 8.24 0.30 -4.13
C LEU A 20 7.87 1.77 -4.31
N ALA A 21 8.72 2.71 -3.88
CA ALA A 21 8.50 4.14 -4.10
C ALA A 21 8.37 4.47 -5.60
N ARG A 22 9.28 3.95 -6.43
CA ARG A 22 9.25 4.17 -7.88
C ARG A 22 8.02 3.55 -8.55
N GLU A 23 7.64 2.34 -8.15
CA GLU A 23 6.41 1.73 -8.69
C GLU A 23 5.16 2.48 -8.21
N LEU A 24 5.16 3.00 -6.98
CA LEU A 24 4.07 3.85 -6.47
C LEU A 24 3.95 5.18 -7.22
N GLU A 25 5.06 5.79 -7.61
CA GLU A 25 5.08 7.00 -8.44
C GLU A 25 4.46 6.73 -9.82
N ARG A 26 4.81 5.60 -10.43
CA ARG A 26 4.34 5.17 -11.76
C ARG A 26 2.91 4.63 -11.76
N TRP A 27 2.47 4.10 -10.62
CA TRP A 27 1.15 3.54 -10.49
C TRP A 27 0.12 4.66 -10.64
N GLU A 28 -0.66 4.57 -11.70
CA GLU A 28 -1.77 5.49 -11.93
C GLU A 28 -3.05 4.90 -11.35
N PRO A 29 -3.80 5.70 -10.56
CA PRO A 29 -5.03 5.25 -9.92
C PRO A 29 -6.13 5.00 -10.96
N GLY A 30 -6.17 3.78 -11.47
CA GLY A 30 -7.34 3.24 -12.17
C GLY A 30 -7.96 2.14 -11.33
N LEU A 31 -9.29 2.05 -11.29
CA LEU A 31 -10.02 0.88 -10.78
C LEU A 31 -9.76 -0.41 -11.59
N SER A 32 -8.63 -0.48 -12.31
CA SER A 32 -8.27 -1.61 -13.13
C SER A 32 -7.93 -2.79 -12.21
N PRO A 33 -8.66 -3.91 -12.32
CA PRO A 33 -8.41 -5.10 -11.50
C PRO A 33 -7.08 -5.78 -11.84
N SER A 34 -6.42 -5.37 -12.93
CA SER A 34 -5.19 -6.01 -13.42
C SER A 34 -3.95 -5.69 -12.57
N ASP A 35 -3.92 -4.58 -11.83
CA ASP A 35 -2.71 -4.16 -11.12
C ASP A 35 -3.00 -3.37 -9.83
N PRO A 36 -3.65 -3.99 -8.83
CA PRO A 36 -4.03 -3.28 -7.62
C PRO A 36 -2.82 -3.06 -6.70
N LEU A 37 -2.69 -1.85 -6.16
CA LEU A 37 -1.55 -1.39 -5.36
C LEU A 37 -1.14 -2.36 -4.22
N HIS A 38 -2.12 -3.02 -3.60
CA HIS A 38 -1.86 -3.96 -2.51
C HIS A 38 -1.12 -5.23 -2.96
N ALA A 39 -1.28 -5.67 -4.20
CA ALA A 39 -0.77 -6.96 -4.68
C ALA A 39 0.75 -7.02 -4.71
N TRP A 40 1.42 -5.91 -4.99
CA TRP A 40 2.88 -5.84 -5.01
C TRP A 40 3.47 -5.16 -3.76
N LEU A 41 2.66 -4.46 -2.96
CA LEU A 41 3.10 -3.80 -1.74
C LEU A 41 2.95 -4.69 -0.49
N HIS A 42 1.78 -5.30 -0.28
CA HIS A 42 1.49 -6.08 0.94
C HIS A 42 2.41 -7.29 1.15
N PRO A 43 2.88 -8.01 0.11
CA PRO A 43 3.79 -9.13 0.30
C PRO A 43 5.07 -8.80 1.06
N TRP A 44 5.48 -7.52 1.10
CA TRP A 44 6.69 -7.07 1.81
C TRP A 44 6.46 -6.73 3.27
N LEU A 45 5.20 -6.52 3.70
CA LEU A 45 4.86 -6.16 5.08
C LEU A 45 5.36 -7.16 6.12
N PRO A 46 5.19 -8.50 5.94
CA PRO A 46 5.67 -9.46 6.94
C PRO A 46 7.19 -9.52 7.09
N TRP A 47 7.94 -9.04 6.10
CA TRP A 47 9.41 -9.16 6.05
C TRP A 47 10.12 -7.87 6.46
N ILE A 48 9.57 -6.72 6.07
CA ILE A 48 10.15 -5.41 6.33
C ILE A 48 9.48 -4.75 7.55
N GLY A 49 8.18 -4.98 7.73
CA GLY A 49 7.37 -4.32 8.75
C GLY A 49 6.89 -2.93 8.32
N GLU A 50 5.76 -2.52 8.89
CA GLU A 50 5.08 -1.27 8.54
C GLU A 50 5.90 -0.02 8.88
N GLU A 51 6.63 -0.03 10.00
CA GLU A 51 7.44 1.11 10.47
C GLU A 51 8.57 1.46 9.51
N ARG A 52 9.19 0.46 8.88
CA ARG A 52 10.29 0.67 7.93
C ARG A 52 9.82 1.15 6.56
N LEU A 53 8.56 0.89 6.23
CA LEU A 53 7.91 1.39 5.00
C LEU A 53 7.12 2.68 5.23
N ARG A 54 7.20 3.28 6.43
CA ARG A 54 6.50 4.52 6.80
C ARG A 54 6.56 5.65 5.77
N PRO A 55 7.69 5.92 5.09
CA PRO A 55 7.75 6.97 4.07
C PRO A 55 6.79 6.76 2.88
N LEU A 56 6.38 5.51 2.62
CA LEU A 56 5.47 5.17 1.53
C LEU A 56 3.99 5.42 1.87
N TRP A 57 3.62 5.43 3.15
CA TRP A 57 2.20 5.47 3.56
C TRP A 57 1.47 6.75 3.19
N GLU A 58 2.16 7.89 3.22
CA GLU A 58 1.56 9.15 2.79
C GLU A 58 1.25 9.16 1.28
N PRO A 59 2.20 8.86 0.37
CA PRO A 59 1.88 8.77 -1.06
C PRO A 59 0.90 7.64 -1.40
N VAL A 60 0.93 6.50 -0.71
CA VAL A 60 -0.08 5.44 -0.84
C VAL A 60 -1.48 5.99 -0.54
N ARG A 61 -1.66 6.67 0.60
CA ARG A 61 -2.96 7.25 0.97
C ARG A 61 -3.47 8.23 -0.08
N ARG A 62 -2.61 9.13 -0.58
CA ARG A 62 -2.99 10.11 -1.60
C ARG A 62 -3.41 9.44 -2.91
N LYS A 63 -2.64 8.46 -3.40
CA LYS A 63 -2.94 7.71 -4.62
C LYS A 63 -4.24 6.89 -4.48
N LEU A 64 -4.48 6.30 -3.31
CA LEU A 64 -5.75 5.62 -3.01
C LEU A 64 -6.92 6.60 -2.95
N GLN A 65 -6.78 7.77 -2.32
CA GLN A 65 -7.84 8.80 -2.32
C GLN A 65 -8.16 9.27 -3.73
N ALA A 66 -7.16 9.59 -4.55
CA ALA A 66 -7.35 9.97 -5.94
C ALA A 66 -8.06 8.87 -6.76
N SER A 67 -7.77 7.59 -6.48
CA SER A 67 -8.48 6.47 -7.14
C SER A 67 -9.97 6.38 -6.78
N LEU A 68 -10.36 6.97 -5.65
CA LEU A 68 -11.74 6.96 -5.15
C LEU A 68 -12.52 8.22 -5.53
N GLU A 69 -11.86 9.31 -5.92
CA GLU A 69 -12.54 10.55 -6.33
C GLU A 69 -13.43 10.37 -7.57
N GLY A 70 -13.16 9.36 -8.41
CA GLY A 70 -14.01 8.96 -9.55
C GLY A 70 -14.85 7.72 -9.30
N TRP A 71 -14.86 7.18 -8.09
CA TRP A 71 -15.55 5.93 -7.76
C TRP A 71 -17.02 6.19 -7.40
N GLU A 72 -17.95 5.48 -8.05
CA GLU A 72 -19.35 5.46 -7.62
C GLU A 72 -19.57 4.44 -6.48
N PRO A 73 -20.27 4.79 -5.39
CA PRO A 73 -20.53 3.89 -4.26
C PRO A 73 -21.22 2.55 -4.59
N ALA A 74 -21.86 2.48 -5.76
CA ALA A 74 -22.53 1.32 -6.32
C ALA A 74 -21.57 0.37 -7.06
N ASP A 75 -20.36 0.80 -7.45
CA ASP A 75 -19.37 -0.04 -8.09
C ASP A 75 -18.63 -0.91 -7.05
N PRO A 76 -18.81 -2.25 -7.04
CA PRO A 76 -18.16 -3.13 -6.07
C PRO A 76 -16.63 -3.12 -6.18
N ARG A 77 -16.06 -2.71 -7.32
CA ARG A 77 -14.61 -2.75 -7.59
C ARG A 77 -13.81 -1.88 -6.61
N GLY A 78 -14.34 -0.72 -6.21
CA GLY A 78 -13.68 0.13 -5.22
C GLY A 78 -13.64 -0.52 -3.83
N ARG A 79 -14.70 -1.24 -3.43
CA ARG A 79 -14.75 -1.96 -2.15
C ARG A 79 -13.77 -3.14 -2.14
N GLU A 80 -13.69 -3.87 -3.24
CA GLU A 80 -12.73 -4.96 -3.41
C GLU A 80 -11.29 -4.47 -3.41
N ALA A 81 -11.01 -3.35 -4.09
CA ALA A 81 -9.68 -2.74 -4.12
C ALA A 81 -9.24 -2.23 -2.74
N LEU A 82 -10.17 -1.71 -1.94
CA LEU A 82 -9.89 -1.20 -0.59
C LEU A 82 -9.81 -2.30 0.48
N GLY A 83 -10.53 -3.41 0.31
CA GLY A 83 -10.60 -4.50 1.30
C GLY A 83 -9.25 -4.92 1.90
N PRO A 84 -8.21 -5.15 1.09
CA PRO A 84 -6.86 -5.49 1.57
C PRO A 84 -6.26 -4.43 2.50
N TRP A 85 -6.50 -3.14 2.21
CA TRP A 85 -5.94 -2.02 2.96
C TRP A 85 -6.53 -1.85 4.35
N ARG A 86 -7.67 -2.48 4.66
CA ARG A 86 -8.33 -2.35 5.97
C ARG A 86 -7.49 -2.85 7.15
N ALA A 87 -6.60 -3.80 6.91
CA ALA A 87 -5.71 -4.34 7.95
C ALA A 87 -4.45 -3.47 8.16
N VAL A 88 -4.04 -2.73 7.13
CA VAL A 88 -2.79 -1.94 7.11
C VAL A 88 -3.06 -0.47 7.45
N LEU A 89 -4.18 0.06 6.98
CA LEU A 89 -4.66 1.39 7.34
C LEU A 89 -5.47 1.29 8.62
N GLY A 90 -4.99 1.92 9.69
CA GLY A 90 -5.71 1.97 10.96
C GLY A 90 -7.13 2.54 10.79
N ARG A 91 -8.04 2.23 11.74
CA ARG A 91 -9.47 2.64 11.68
C ARG A 91 -9.69 4.12 11.35
N ARG A 92 -8.80 4.99 11.82
CA ARG A 92 -8.86 6.45 11.63
C ARG A 92 -8.58 6.89 10.19
N ASP A 93 -7.71 6.17 9.49
CA ASP A 93 -7.39 6.45 8.09
C ASP A 93 -8.41 5.78 7.17
N TRP A 94 -8.90 4.60 7.55
CA TRP A 94 -9.99 3.92 6.84
C TRP A 94 -11.26 4.75 6.74
N GLY A 95 -11.69 5.37 7.84
CA GLY A 95 -12.89 6.23 7.86
C GLY A 95 -12.75 7.53 7.07
N LYS A 96 -11.53 7.91 6.66
CA LYS A 96 -11.27 9.09 5.83
C LYS A 96 -11.17 8.77 4.33
N LEU A 97 -11.14 7.49 3.98
CA LEU A 97 -11.08 7.04 2.58
C LEU A 97 -12.46 6.89 1.95
N LEU A 98 -13.50 6.70 2.77
CA LEU A 98 -14.88 6.56 2.29
C LEU A 98 -15.60 7.91 2.44
N PRO A 99 -16.32 8.39 1.41
CA PRO A 99 -17.19 9.56 1.52
C PRO A 99 -18.33 9.37 2.51
#